data_AF-A0A4U3CDT5-F1
#
_entry.id   AF-A0A4U3CDT5-F1
#
_cell.length_a   1.000
_cell.length_b   1.000
_cell.length_c   1.000
_cell.angle_alpha   90.00
_cell.angle_beta   90.00
_cell.angle_gamma   90.00
#
_symmetry.space_group_name_H-M   'P 1'
#
loop_
_entity.id
_entity.type
_entity.pdbx_description
1 polymer ?
#
loop_
_entity_poly.entity_id
_entity_poly.type
_entity_poly.pdbx_seq_one_letter_code
_entity_poly.pdbx_strand_id
1 'polypeptide(L)'
;MGWMGPVVDGQEHEGWVVPLFEDGAQGAGTSSARGRLIARRPDGGPCNGDRVRLTYRDGPTAEGVWQDSTVLRGDGIVHAHTGGQVRHEVIDQAEEWRPDAAVVGWAAGCTCGWRGTPWTRVPPELADPAARRLATAGPWADLEAADEHRVRQDWCRHIVGWQALEEVEQAAAREAAAARALDDAVRAALVAGARWADIGRATGITDRSATERWSTRG
;
A
#
# COMPACT_ATOMS: atom_id res chain seq x y z
N MET A 1 8.43 -2.61 -9.40
CA MET A 1 7.94 -3.66 -8.47
C MET A 1 7.56 -3.00 -7.16
N GLY A 2 6.52 -3.48 -6.47
CA GLY A 2 6.15 -2.99 -5.14
C GLY A 2 7.06 -3.52 -4.03
N TRP A 3 7.00 -2.87 -2.87
CA TRP A 3 7.70 -3.21 -1.63
C TRP A 3 6.64 -3.48 -0.56
N MET A 4 6.66 -4.65 0.07
CA MET A 4 5.66 -5.02 1.07
C MET A 4 6.02 -4.47 2.46
N GLY A 5 5.08 -3.79 3.09
CA GLY A 5 5.16 -3.29 4.47
C GLY A 5 4.20 -4.01 5.41
N PRO A 6 4.13 -3.58 6.69
CA PRO A 6 3.20 -4.15 7.67
C PRO A 6 1.74 -3.85 7.33
N VAL A 7 0.83 -4.59 7.96
CA VAL A 7 -0.61 -4.32 7.94
C VAL A 7 -1.00 -3.63 9.25
N VAL A 8 -1.53 -2.42 9.17
CA VAL A 8 -1.90 -1.60 10.35
C VAL A 8 -3.32 -1.14 10.18
N ASP A 9 -4.15 -1.31 11.21
CA ASP A 9 -5.59 -0.96 11.18
C ASP A 9 -6.34 -1.56 9.98
N GLY A 10 -5.93 -2.75 9.53
CA GLY A 10 -6.50 -3.43 8.37
C GLY A 10 -6.06 -2.88 7.01
N GLN A 11 -5.09 -1.96 6.98
CA GLN A 11 -4.52 -1.40 5.76
C GLN A 11 -3.09 -1.92 5.55
N GLU A 12 -2.85 -2.55 4.40
CA GLU A 12 -1.49 -2.92 3.98
C GLU A 12 -0.72 -1.66 3.57
N HIS A 13 0.54 -1.55 4.01
CA HIS A 13 1.44 -0.45 3.63
C HIS A 13 2.41 -0.86 2.52
N GLU A 14 1.90 -1.28 1.36
CA GLU A 14 2.74 -1.51 0.18
C GLU A 14 3.29 -0.17 -0.35
N GLY A 15 4.59 -0.15 -0.67
CA GLY A 15 5.29 0.99 -1.24
C GLY A 15 5.76 0.76 -2.66
N TRP A 16 5.95 1.83 -3.43
CA TRP A 16 6.49 1.73 -4.80
C TRP A 16 7.15 3.04 -5.23
N VAL A 17 7.87 2.99 -6.35
CA VAL A 17 8.35 4.19 -7.04
C VAL A 17 7.20 4.81 -7.83
N VAL A 18 6.87 6.06 -7.55
CA VAL A 18 5.88 6.87 -8.24
C VAL A 18 6.57 7.75 -9.28
N PRO A 19 6.45 7.48 -10.60
CA PRO A 19 6.89 8.41 -11.63
C PRO A 19 6.12 9.73 -11.53
N LEU A 20 6.81 10.86 -11.70
CA LEU A 20 6.23 12.19 -11.67
C LEU A 20 6.29 12.85 -13.05
N PHE A 21 5.24 13.60 -13.38
CA PHE A 21 5.12 14.34 -14.64
C PHE A 21 5.04 15.84 -14.39
N GLU A 22 5.36 16.64 -15.41
CA GLU A 22 5.44 18.11 -15.33
C GLU A 22 4.10 18.75 -14.96
N ASP A 23 2.99 18.18 -15.41
CA ASP A 23 1.62 18.63 -15.11
C ASP A 23 1.12 18.18 -13.70
N GLY A 24 1.98 17.54 -12.92
CA GLY A 24 1.64 17.01 -11.60
C GLY A 24 0.87 15.68 -11.65
N ALA A 25 0.70 15.07 -12.82
CA ALA A 25 0.27 13.68 -12.90
C ALA A 25 1.29 12.76 -12.21
N GLN A 26 0.82 11.62 -11.72
CA GLN A 26 1.63 10.62 -11.03
C GLN A 26 1.44 9.28 -11.70
N GLY A 27 2.49 8.48 -11.81
CA GLY A 27 2.42 7.13 -12.33
C GLY A 27 1.95 6.12 -11.27
N ALA A 28 1.30 5.05 -11.73
CA ALA A 28 0.81 3.97 -10.88
C ALA A 28 1.92 3.00 -10.42
N GLY A 29 3.18 3.21 -10.83
CA GLY A 29 4.29 2.27 -10.60
C GLY A 29 4.37 1.14 -11.63
N THR A 30 3.44 1.09 -12.59
CA THR A 30 3.40 0.12 -13.69
C THR A 30 4.08 0.67 -14.95
N SER A 31 4.89 -0.16 -15.60
CA SER A 31 5.54 0.13 -16.88
C SER A 31 5.20 -0.90 -17.95
N SER A 32 5.27 -0.49 -19.21
CA SER A 32 5.13 -1.35 -20.38
C SER A 32 5.89 -0.74 -21.57
N ALA A 33 5.85 -1.39 -22.73
CA ALA A 33 6.36 -0.81 -23.99
C ALA A 33 5.69 0.53 -24.36
N ARG A 34 4.53 0.85 -23.76
CA ARG A 34 3.82 2.13 -23.95
C ARG A 34 4.34 3.26 -23.03
N GLY A 35 5.24 2.95 -22.10
CA GLY A 35 5.77 3.87 -21.09
C GLY A 35 5.21 3.60 -19.69
N ARG A 36 4.78 4.64 -18.97
CA ARG A 36 4.23 4.58 -17.60
C ARG A 36 2.72 4.74 -17.60
N LEU A 37 2.05 3.88 -16.84
CA LEU A 37 0.63 4.01 -16.55
C LEU A 37 0.42 5.17 -15.59
N ILE A 38 -0.51 6.07 -15.90
CA ILE A 38 -0.91 7.18 -15.03
C ILE A 38 -1.86 6.68 -13.95
N ALA A 39 -1.58 7.04 -12.71
CA ALA A 39 -2.43 6.74 -11.58
C ALA A 39 -3.70 7.60 -11.64
N ARG A 40 -4.86 6.95 -11.52
CA ARG A 40 -6.12 7.66 -11.34
C ARG A 40 -6.22 8.27 -9.96
N ARG A 41 -6.81 9.46 -9.90
CA ARG A 41 -7.30 10.03 -8.65
C ARG A 41 -8.64 9.37 -8.33
N PRO A 42 -8.85 8.82 -7.12
CA PRO A 42 -10.12 8.19 -6.72
C PRO A 42 -11.33 9.11 -6.87
N ASP A 43 -11.15 10.41 -6.65
CA ASP A 43 -12.21 11.43 -6.76
C ASP A 43 -12.22 12.13 -8.13
N GLY A 44 -11.38 11.68 -9.06
CA GLY A 44 -11.40 12.15 -10.44
C GLY A 44 -12.66 11.62 -11.11
N GLY A 45 -13.48 12.52 -11.64
CA GLY A 45 -14.61 12.13 -12.49
C GLY A 45 -14.16 11.32 -13.72
N PRO A 46 -15.11 10.96 -14.61
CA PRO A 46 -14.75 10.27 -15.85
C PRO A 46 -13.68 11.03 -16.64
N CYS A 47 -12.69 10.30 -17.14
CA CYS A 47 -11.68 10.84 -18.06
C CYS A 47 -11.98 10.34 -19.47
N ASN A 48 -11.36 11.01 -20.45
CA ASN A 48 -11.52 10.63 -21.85
C ASN A 48 -11.09 9.18 -22.09
N GLY A 49 -11.91 8.44 -22.82
CA GLY A 49 -11.75 7.01 -23.07
C GLY A 49 -12.51 6.10 -22.11
N ASP A 50 -12.94 6.59 -20.94
CA ASP A 50 -13.71 5.76 -20.00
C ASP A 50 -15.02 5.29 -20.60
N ARG A 51 -15.38 4.04 -20.32
CA ARG A 51 -16.75 3.62 -20.55
C ARG A 51 -17.61 4.06 -19.38
N VAL A 52 -18.60 4.90 -19.64
CA VAL A 52 -19.45 5.50 -18.61
C VAL A 52 -20.92 5.20 -18.88
N ARG A 53 -21.66 4.97 -17.80
CA ARG A 53 -23.12 5.00 -17.76
C ARG A 53 -23.58 6.30 -17.14
N LEU A 54 -24.40 7.04 -17.88
CA LEU A 54 -25.17 8.16 -17.37
C LEU A 54 -26.54 7.65 -16.94
N THR A 55 -26.98 8.09 -15.77
CA THR A 55 -28.34 7.84 -15.28
C THR A 55 -29.03 9.18 -15.07
N TYR A 56 -30.08 9.43 -15.86
CA TYR A 56 -30.90 10.63 -15.75
C TYR A 56 -31.99 10.44 -14.69
N ARG A 57 -32.40 11.52 -14.04
CA ARG A 57 -33.41 11.51 -12.97
C ARG A 57 -34.72 10.81 -13.38
N ASP A 58 -35.14 10.99 -14.63
CA ASP A 58 -36.45 10.54 -15.13
C ASP A 58 -36.39 9.28 -16.01
N GLY A 59 -35.30 8.50 -15.92
CA GLY A 59 -35.34 7.08 -16.30
C GLY A 59 -34.37 6.58 -17.37
N PRO A 60 -34.06 7.28 -18.49
CA PRO A 60 -33.17 6.67 -19.48
C PRO A 60 -31.75 6.54 -18.90
N THR A 61 -31.10 5.42 -19.18
CA THR A 61 -29.66 5.25 -18.98
C THR A 61 -28.94 5.25 -20.32
N ALA A 62 -27.66 5.51 -20.25
CA ALA A 62 -26.95 6.09 -21.35
C ALA A 62 -25.49 5.67 -21.28
N GLU A 63 -25.10 4.66 -22.05
CA GLU A 63 -23.74 4.10 -21.99
C GLU A 63 -22.93 4.45 -23.22
N GLY A 64 -21.64 4.72 -23.02
CA GLY A 64 -20.70 4.93 -24.12
C GLY A 64 -19.34 5.36 -23.63
N VAL A 65 -18.50 5.83 -24.55
CA VAL A 65 -17.16 6.30 -24.24
C VAL A 65 -17.22 7.78 -23.87
N TRP A 66 -16.66 8.14 -22.73
CA TRP A 66 -16.55 9.51 -22.29
C TRP A 66 -15.48 10.24 -23.12
N GLN A 67 -15.84 11.41 -23.63
CA GLN A 67 -14.97 12.29 -24.37
C GLN A 67 -15.41 13.73 -24.13
N ASP A 68 -14.56 14.55 -23.52
CA ASP A 68 -14.74 16.00 -23.35
C ASP A 68 -16.11 16.38 -22.76
N SER A 69 -16.50 15.69 -21.68
CA SER A 69 -17.81 15.86 -21.02
C SER A 69 -19.03 15.39 -21.83
N THR A 70 -18.81 14.52 -22.81
CA THR A 70 -19.85 13.86 -23.62
C THR A 70 -19.68 12.35 -23.59
N VAL A 71 -20.75 11.62 -23.87
CA VAL A 71 -20.76 10.17 -24.05
C VAL A 71 -20.99 9.87 -25.51
N LEU A 72 -19.99 9.26 -26.14
CA LEU A 72 -20.00 8.79 -27.52
C LEU A 72 -20.59 7.38 -27.57
N ARG A 73 -21.63 7.19 -28.40
CA ARG A 73 -22.31 5.91 -28.61
C ARG A 73 -22.33 5.55 -30.08
N GLY A 74 -22.62 4.28 -30.37
CA GLY A 74 -22.80 3.83 -31.76
C GLY A 74 -23.99 4.49 -32.47
N ASP A 75 -24.95 5.04 -31.72
CA ASP A 75 -26.18 5.68 -32.22
C ASP A 75 -26.19 7.22 -32.07
N GLY A 76 -25.13 7.84 -31.54
CA GLY A 76 -25.02 9.30 -31.43
C GLY A 76 -24.15 9.81 -30.28
N ILE A 77 -24.19 11.12 -30.06
CA ILE A 77 -23.46 11.84 -28.99
C ILE A 77 -24.47 12.32 -27.96
N VAL A 78 -24.17 12.12 -26.67
CA VAL A 78 -25.00 12.61 -25.58
C VAL A 78 -24.16 13.43 -24.61
N HIS A 79 -24.55 14.68 -24.35
CA HIS A 79 -23.83 15.50 -23.38
C HIS A 79 -24.30 15.21 -21.95
N ALA A 80 -23.35 15.22 -21.02
CA ALA A 80 -23.62 14.95 -19.61
C ALA A 80 -24.54 16.00 -18.94
N HIS A 81 -24.67 17.19 -19.53
CA HIS A 81 -25.43 18.32 -18.97
C HIS A 81 -26.82 18.53 -19.61
N THR A 82 -27.17 17.79 -20.66
CA THR A 82 -28.47 17.96 -21.33
C THR A 82 -29.56 17.21 -20.56
N GLY A 83 -30.10 17.80 -19.48
CA GLY A 83 -31.34 17.31 -18.85
C GLY A 83 -31.45 17.33 -17.33
N GLY A 84 -30.53 17.96 -16.58
CA GLY A 84 -30.64 18.06 -15.11
C GLY A 84 -29.53 17.30 -14.36
N GLN A 85 -29.78 16.92 -13.10
CA GLN A 85 -28.82 16.13 -12.31
C GLN A 85 -28.63 14.75 -12.96
N VAL A 86 -27.45 14.53 -13.54
CA VAL A 86 -27.04 13.25 -14.12
C VAL A 86 -26.06 12.59 -13.18
N ARG A 87 -26.30 11.31 -12.85
CA ARG A 87 -25.31 10.49 -12.13
C ARG A 87 -24.38 9.86 -13.17
N HIS A 88 -23.08 10.00 -12.95
CA HIS A 88 -22.06 9.33 -13.76
C HIS A 88 -21.56 8.09 -13.01
N GLU A 89 -21.56 6.96 -13.70
CA GLU A 89 -20.96 5.71 -13.23
C GLU A 89 -19.90 5.30 -14.26
N VAL A 90 -18.63 5.20 -13.84
CA VAL A 90 -17.56 4.65 -14.69
C VAL A 90 -17.67 3.13 -14.63
N ILE A 91 -17.97 2.50 -15.77
CA ILE A 91 -18.11 1.05 -15.92
C ILE A 91 -16.75 0.41 -16.19
N ASP A 92 -15.95 1.03 -17.05
CA ASP A 92 -14.62 0.57 -17.42
C ASP A 92 -13.69 1.79 -17.53
N GLN A 93 -12.51 1.68 -16.92
CA GLN A 93 -11.54 2.78 -16.87
C GLN A 93 -10.55 2.63 -18.00
N ALA A 94 -10.43 3.65 -18.83
CA ALA A 94 -9.37 3.70 -19.81
C ALA A 94 -8.02 3.89 -19.12
N GLU A 95 -7.04 3.09 -19.53
CA GLU A 95 -5.65 3.26 -19.14
C GLU A 95 -5.02 4.42 -19.91
N GLU A 96 -4.52 5.41 -19.17
CA GLU A 96 -3.68 6.47 -19.72
C GLU A 96 -2.20 6.09 -19.58
N TRP A 97 -1.49 5.99 -20.69
CA TRP A 97 -0.05 5.70 -20.74
C TRP A 97 0.70 6.91 -21.25
N ARG A 98 1.82 7.26 -20.60
CA ARG A 98 2.72 8.32 -21.04
C ARG A 98 4.13 7.81 -21.28
N PRO A 99 4.85 8.35 -22.27
CA PRO A 99 6.19 7.88 -22.59
C PRO A 99 7.16 8.12 -21.43
N ASP A 100 8.14 7.24 -21.28
CA ASP A 100 9.17 7.33 -20.24
C ASP A 100 9.96 8.65 -20.28
N ALA A 101 10.15 9.22 -21.48
CA ALA A 101 10.81 10.52 -21.65
C ALA A 101 10.05 11.69 -20.98
N ALA A 102 8.75 11.55 -20.73
CA ALA A 102 7.95 12.58 -20.06
C ALA A 102 8.06 12.54 -18.53
N VAL A 103 8.72 11.53 -17.96
CA VAL A 103 8.96 11.45 -16.52
C VAL A 103 10.02 12.46 -16.12
N VAL A 104 9.65 13.40 -15.24
CA VAL A 104 10.52 14.49 -14.73
C VAL A 104 11.14 14.17 -13.36
N GLY A 105 10.76 13.04 -12.76
CA GLY A 105 11.23 12.66 -11.44
C GLY A 105 10.49 11.46 -10.86
N TRP A 106 10.79 11.16 -9.60
CA TRP A 106 10.20 10.04 -8.87
C TRP A 106 9.93 10.42 -7.42
N ALA A 107 8.99 9.76 -6.77
CA ALA A 107 8.83 9.79 -5.32
C ALA A 107 8.57 8.38 -4.81
N ALA A 108 8.71 8.17 -3.50
CA ALA A 108 8.17 6.98 -2.87
C ALA A 108 6.66 7.16 -2.67
N GLY A 109 5.85 6.16 -3.00
CA GLY A 109 4.43 6.10 -2.69
C GLY A 109 4.15 5.02 -1.65
N CYS A 110 3.02 5.16 -0.95
CA CYS A 110 2.43 4.10 -0.15
C CYS A 110 0.92 4.01 -0.42
N THR A 111 0.35 2.81 -0.27
CA THR A 111 -1.08 2.49 -0.40
C THR A 111 -1.94 3.24 0.62
N CYS A 112 -1.36 3.66 1.75
CA CYS A 112 -2.00 4.56 2.71
C CYS A 112 -2.20 6.01 2.22
N GLY A 113 -1.79 6.30 0.98
CA GLY A 113 -1.89 7.63 0.38
C GLY A 113 -0.68 8.52 0.65
N TRP A 114 0.24 8.10 1.53
CA TRP A 114 1.47 8.83 1.77
C TRP A 114 2.34 8.95 0.52
N ARG A 115 3.01 10.10 0.40
CA ARG A 115 3.97 10.39 -0.67
C ARG A 115 5.25 10.96 -0.05
N GLY A 116 6.37 10.40 -0.45
CA GLY A 116 7.70 10.89 -0.09
C GLY A 116 8.05 12.18 -0.82
N THR A 117 9.18 12.76 -0.44
CA THR A 117 9.72 13.93 -1.12
C THR A 117 10.02 13.59 -2.59
N PRO A 118 9.83 14.50 -3.55
CA PRO A 118 10.24 14.25 -4.93
C PRO A 118 11.76 14.15 -5.11
N TRP A 119 12.18 13.31 -6.05
CA TRP A 119 13.49 13.24 -6.69
C TRP A 119 13.35 13.81 -8.10
N THR A 120 14.31 14.59 -8.56
CA THR A 120 14.29 15.19 -9.91
C THR A 120 15.10 14.34 -10.88
N ARG A 121 14.55 14.10 -12.07
CA ARG A 121 15.29 13.51 -13.19
C ARG A 121 16.18 14.57 -13.83
N VAL A 122 17.45 14.23 -14.00
CA VAL A 122 18.45 15.09 -14.63
C VAL A 122 19.30 14.28 -15.61
N PRO A 123 20.02 14.94 -16.54
CA PRO A 123 21.08 14.30 -17.30
C PRO A 123 22.18 13.69 -16.39
N PRO A 124 22.88 12.62 -16.82
CA PRO A 124 23.90 11.93 -16.02
C PRO A 124 24.98 12.85 -15.43
N GLU A 125 25.41 13.86 -16.16
CA GLU A 125 26.41 14.84 -15.75
C GLU A 125 25.98 15.78 -14.61
N LEU A 126 24.66 15.86 -14.35
CA LEU A 126 24.08 16.67 -13.27
C LEU A 126 23.53 15.80 -12.12
N ALA A 127 23.73 14.48 -12.18
CA ALA A 127 23.27 13.56 -11.14
C ALA A 127 23.97 13.89 -9.81
N ASP A 128 23.15 14.11 -8.79
CA ASP A 128 23.59 14.39 -7.43
C ASP A 128 22.56 13.79 -6.48
N PRO A 129 22.77 12.53 -6.05
CA PRO A 129 21.85 11.88 -5.13
C PRO A 129 21.71 12.60 -3.79
N ALA A 130 22.73 13.36 -3.34
CA ALA A 130 22.65 14.14 -2.10
C ALA A 130 21.69 15.34 -2.25
N ALA A 131 21.62 15.94 -3.44
CA ALA A 131 20.66 16.98 -3.80
C ALA A 131 19.34 16.44 -4.38
N ARG A 132 19.08 15.13 -4.26
CA ARG A 132 17.90 14.43 -4.79
C ARG A 132 17.73 14.51 -6.31
N ARG A 133 18.84 14.51 -7.04
CA ARG A 133 18.88 14.53 -8.50
C ARG A 133 19.39 13.19 -9.00
N LEU A 134 18.56 12.46 -9.74
CA LEU A 134 18.87 11.14 -10.28
C LEU A 134 18.88 11.20 -11.80
N ALA A 135 19.73 10.37 -12.41
CA ALA A 135 19.74 10.17 -13.85
C ALA A 135 19.30 8.76 -14.19
N THR A 136 18.74 8.56 -15.38
CA THR A 136 18.50 7.23 -15.93
C THR A 136 19.37 7.01 -17.14
N ALA A 137 19.72 5.75 -17.40
CA ALA A 137 20.43 5.37 -18.61
C ALA A 137 19.44 5.34 -19.79
N GLY A 138 19.68 6.20 -20.78
CA GLY A 138 18.89 6.23 -22.02
C GLY A 138 17.46 6.78 -21.85
N PRO A 139 16.54 6.44 -22.77
CA PRO A 139 15.21 7.05 -22.81
C PRO A 139 14.26 6.54 -21.71
N TRP A 140 14.63 5.45 -21.03
CA TRP A 140 13.79 4.76 -20.06
C TRP A 140 13.72 5.52 -18.72
N ALA A 141 12.59 5.36 -18.02
CA ALA A 141 12.34 5.99 -16.72
C ALA A 141 12.53 5.01 -15.55
N ASP A 142 13.04 3.80 -15.81
CA ASP A 142 13.39 2.85 -14.77
C ASP A 142 14.64 3.31 -14.05
N LEU A 143 14.57 3.30 -12.72
CA LEU A 143 15.71 3.59 -11.88
C LEU A 143 16.62 2.36 -11.83
N GLU A 144 17.92 2.62 -11.81
CA GLU A 144 18.90 1.60 -11.44
C GLU A 144 18.66 1.16 -9.99
N ALA A 145 19.02 -0.08 -9.67
CA ALA A 145 18.72 -0.69 -8.36
C ALA A 145 19.20 0.15 -7.17
N ALA A 146 20.34 0.83 -7.31
CA ALA A 146 20.88 1.71 -6.27
C ALA A 146 19.98 2.95 -6.06
N ASP A 147 19.43 3.51 -7.12
CA ASP A 147 18.59 4.70 -7.06
C ASP A 147 17.15 4.36 -6.65
N GLU A 148 16.63 3.22 -7.10
CA GLU A 148 15.40 2.65 -6.54
C GLU A 148 15.52 2.44 -5.03
N HIS A 149 16.66 1.91 -4.55
CA HIS A 149 16.92 1.74 -3.13
C HIS A 149 16.87 3.07 -2.36
N ARG A 150 17.35 4.17 -2.94
CA ARG A 150 17.28 5.51 -2.31
C ARG A 150 15.84 6.00 -2.20
N VAL A 151 15.04 5.81 -3.24
CA VAL A 151 13.60 6.13 -3.18
C VAL A 151 12.92 5.26 -2.12
N ARG A 152 13.23 3.96 -2.09
CA ARG A 152 12.70 3.01 -1.10
C ARG A 152 13.01 3.41 0.34
N GLN A 153 14.20 3.97 0.61
CA GLN A 153 14.55 4.44 1.95
C GLN A 153 13.60 5.54 2.47
N ASP A 154 13.04 6.37 1.58
CA ASP A 154 12.01 7.35 1.99
C ASP A 154 10.75 6.63 2.51
N TRP A 155 10.32 5.57 1.83
CA TRP A 155 9.20 4.73 2.26
C TRP A 155 9.53 3.91 3.52
N CYS A 156 10.73 3.33 3.65
CA CYS A 156 11.13 2.63 4.87
C CYS A 156 11.07 3.55 6.10
N ARG A 157 11.49 4.81 5.96
CA ARG A 157 11.38 5.81 7.04
C ARG A 157 9.93 6.14 7.40
N HIS A 158 9.02 6.06 6.43
CA HIS A 158 7.59 6.25 6.68
C HIS A 158 6.99 5.11 7.51
N ILE A 159 7.36 3.85 7.23
CA ILE A 159 6.76 2.68 7.88
C ILE A 159 7.49 2.20 9.14
N VAL A 160 8.69 2.74 9.45
CA VAL A 160 9.58 2.22 10.50
C VAL A 160 8.90 2.08 11.87
N GLY A 161 8.03 3.02 12.24
CA GLY A 161 7.32 2.99 13.51
C GLY A 161 6.37 1.80 13.64
N TRP A 162 5.64 1.49 12.57
CA TRP A 162 4.73 0.35 12.52
C TRP A 162 5.48 -0.98 12.40
N GLN A 163 6.56 -1.01 11.63
CA GLN A 163 7.39 -2.20 11.50
C GLN A 163 7.99 -2.60 12.85
N ALA A 164 8.42 -1.63 13.66
CA ALA A 164 8.89 -1.89 15.02
C ALA A 164 7.79 -2.44 15.95
N LEU A 165 6.53 -2.03 15.75
CA LEU A 165 5.40 -2.56 16.54
C LEU A 165 5.07 -4.00 16.18
N GLU A 166 5.18 -4.39 14.91
CA GLU A 166 4.99 -5.79 14.50
C GLU A 166 5.97 -6.73 15.22
N GLU A 167 7.23 -6.32 15.38
CA GLU A 167 8.22 -7.09 16.15
C GLU A 167 7.82 -7.25 17.63
N VAL A 168 7.24 -6.20 18.23
CA VAL A 168 6.73 -6.21 19.61
C VAL A 168 5.52 -7.14 19.72
N GLU A 169 4.58 -7.07 18.79
CA GLU A 169 3.40 -7.93 18.75
C GLU A 169 3.79 -9.42 18.61
N GLN A 170 4.74 -9.71 17.72
CA GLN A 170 5.28 -11.06 17.58
C GLN A 170 5.98 -11.53 18.86
N ALA A 171 6.70 -10.65 19.55
CA ALA A 171 7.32 -10.97 20.84
C ALA A 171 6.27 -11.27 21.92
N ALA A 172 5.23 -10.45 22.03
CA ALA A 172 4.12 -10.66 22.95
C ALA A 172 3.36 -11.96 22.64
N ALA A 173 3.16 -12.28 21.37
CA ALA A 173 2.54 -13.54 20.96
C ALA A 173 3.38 -14.76 21.37
N ARG A 174 4.71 -14.68 21.22
CA ARG A 174 5.65 -15.73 21.67
C ARG A 174 5.62 -15.87 23.21
N GLU A 175 5.58 -14.77 23.94
CA GLU A 175 5.46 -14.79 25.40
C GLU A 175 4.15 -15.47 25.84
N ALA A 176 3.03 -15.08 25.25
CA ALA A 176 1.73 -15.66 25.55
C ALA A 176 1.67 -17.17 25.21
N ALA A 177 2.30 -17.58 24.11
CA ALA A 177 2.42 -18.99 23.75
C ALA A 177 3.29 -19.77 24.74
N ALA A 178 4.43 -19.23 25.14
CA ALA A 178 5.31 -19.84 26.14
C ALA A 178 4.62 -19.96 27.51
N ALA A 179 3.86 -18.94 27.91
CA ALA A 179 3.07 -18.96 29.14
C ALA A 179 2.00 -20.07 29.12
N ARG A 180 1.27 -20.23 28.01
CA ARG A 180 0.31 -21.33 27.84
C ARG A 180 0.98 -22.70 27.88
N ALA A 181 2.11 -22.86 27.19
CA ALA A 181 2.87 -24.12 27.20
C ALA A 181 3.37 -24.47 28.61
N LEU A 182 3.78 -23.47 29.40
CA LEU A 182 4.15 -23.67 30.80
C LEU A 182 2.95 -24.11 31.64
N ASP A 183 1.80 -23.45 31.49
CA ASP A 183 0.57 -23.82 32.21
C ASP A 183 0.14 -25.27 31.87
N ASP A 184 0.26 -25.69 30.60
CA ASP A 184 -0.03 -27.06 30.15
C ASP A 184 0.97 -28.08 30.72
N ALA A 185 2.27 -27.76 30.73
CA ALA A 185 3.31 -28.62 31.31
C ALA A 185 3.11 -28.81 32.83
N VAL A 186 2.74 -27.74 33.54
CA VAL A 186 2.40 -27.82 34.98
C VAL A 186 1.20 -28.73 35.20
N ARG A 187 0.13 -28.60 34.39
CA ARG A 187 -1.04 -29.47 34.48
C ARG A 187 -0.67 -30.94 34.26
N ALA A 188 0.14 -31.22 33.24
CA ALA A 188 0.62 -32.56 32.96
C ALA A 188 1.47 -33.13 34.11
N ALA A 189 2.34 -32.32 34.71
CA ALA A 189 3.14 -32.73 35.86
C ALA A 189 2.28 -33.08 37.09
N LEU A 190 1.22 -32.30 37.37
CA LEU A 190 0.27 -32.59 38.45
C LEU A 190 -0.49 -33.90 38.21
N VAL A 191 -0.95 -34.14 36.97
CA VAL A 191 -1.59 -35.41 36.59
C VAL A 191 -0.63 -36.59 36.77
N ALA A 192 0.67 -36.39 36.51
CA ALA A 192 1.70 -37.38 36.77
C ALA A 192 2.10 -37.52 38.25
N GLY A 193 1.51 -36.73 39.16
CA GLY A 193 1.72 -36.81 40.60
C GLY A 193 2.85 -35.93 41.15
N ALA A 194 3.37 -34.99 40.36
CA ALA A 194 4.35 -34.01 40.85
C ALA A 194 3.76 -33.15 41.98
N ARG A 195 4.57 -32.79 42.96
CA ARG A 195 4.16 -31.88 44.04
C ARG A 195 4.44 -30.44 43.66
N TRP A 196 3.69 -29.51 44.24
CA TRP A 196 3.89 -28.07 44.02
C TRP A 196 5.31 -27.60 44.32
N ALA A 197 5.98 -28.17 45.33
CA ALA A 197 7.37 -27.88 45.64
C ALA A 197 8.35 -28.29 44.51
N ASP A 198 8.06 -29.35 43.76
CA ASP A 198 8.87 -29.79 42.61
C ASP A 198 8.67 -28.86 41.42
N ILE A 199 7.42 -28.47 41.17
CA ILE A 199 7.05 -27.50 40.13
C ILE A 199 7.68 -26.13 40.42
N GLY A 200 7.63 -25.66 41.67
CA GLY A 200 8.28 -24.42 42.09
C GLY A 200 9.79 -24.45 41.85
N ARG A 201 10.47 -25.54 42.24
CA ARG A 201 11.90 -25.73 41.92
C ARG A 201 12.18 -25.67 40.42
N ALA A 202 11.40 -26.38 39.60
CA ALA A 202 11.63 -26.47 38.16
C ALA A 202 11.40 -25.14 37.43
N THR A 203 10.53 -24.29 37.96
CA THR A 203 10.15 -22.99 37.36
C THR A 203 10.86 -21.79 38.00
N GLY A 204 11.67 -22.02 39.05
CA GLY A 204 12.42 -20.98 39.74
C GLY A 204 11.57 -20.10 40.67
N ILE A 205 10.35 -20.51 41.00
CA ILE A 205 9.45 -19.78 41.92
C ILE A 205 9.19 -20.57 43.21
N THR A 206 8.66 -19.91 44.23
CA THR A 206 8.35 -20.59 45.49
C THR A 206 7.14 -21.52 45.35
N ASP A 207 7.05 -22.55 46.20
CA ASP A 207 5.91 -23.48 46.29
C ASP A 207 4.57 -22.73 46.45
N ARG A 208 4.55 -21.73 47.35
CA ARG A 208 3.38 -20.86 47.57
C ARG A 208 2.99 -20.11 46.29
N SER A 209 3.96 -19.51 45.60
CA SER A 209 3.72 -18.78 44.34
C SER A 209 3.26 -19.70 43.20
N ALA A 210 3.78 -20.93 43.13
CA ALA A 210 3.32 -21.93 42.17
C ALA A 210 1.87 -22.34 42.46
N THR A 211 1.55 -22.62 43.73
CA THR A 211 0.19 -22.92 44.15
C THR A 211 -0.75 -21.76 43.80
N GLU A 212 -0.44 -20.53 44.20
CA GLU A 212 -1.29 -19.35 43.92
C GLU A 212 -1.54 -19.15 42.42
N ARG A 213 -0.51 -19.31 41.58
CA ARG A 213 -0.59 -19.10 40.13
C ARG A 213 -1.43 -20.15 39.41
N TRP A 214 -1.32 -21.41 39.78
CA TRP A 214 -1.92 -22.52 39.02
C TRP A 214 -3.09 -23.21 39.70
N SER A 215 -3.33 -23.01 40.99
CA SER A 215 -4.50 -23.57 41.70
C SER A 215 -5.83 -22.87 41.38
N THR A 216 -5.78 -21.61 40.94
CA THR A 216 -6.96 -20.78 40.66
C THR A 216 -7.46 -20.88 39.22
N ARG A 217 -6.76 -21.65 38.36
CA ARG A 217 -7.09 -21.88 36.94
C ARG A 217 -7.52 -23.33 36.65
N GLY A 218 -7.81 -24.10 37.70
CA GLY A 218 -8.27 -25.50 37.64
C GLY A 218 -9.77 -25.64 37.50
#